data_AF-A0A963H2X5-F1
#
_entry.id   AF-A0A963H2X5-F1
#
_cell.length_a   1.000
_cell.length_b   1.000
_cell.length_c   1.000
_cell.angle_alpha   90.00
_cell.angle_beta   90.00
_cell.angle_gamma   90.00
#
_symmetry.space_group_name_H-M   'P 1'
#
loop_
_entity.id
_entity.type
_entity.pdbx_description
1 polymer ?
#
loop_
_entity_poly.entity_id
_entity_poly.type
_entity_poly.pdbx_seq_one_letter_code
_entity_poly.pdbx_strand_id
1 'polypeptide(L)'
;MSAGPWVLGLTGGIGSGKSAVSERFAANGAAVVDTDLIAHALTAADGAAMAPIRAAFGDAVVAADGALDRAAMRARVFAAPAERQRLEAILHPM
;
A
#
# COMPACT_ATOMS: atom_id res chain seq x y z
N MET A 1 22.65 -23.77 0.88
CA MET A 1 21.52 -22.85 0.63
C MET A 1 21.13 -22.27 1.96
N SER A 2 21.38 -20.98 2.22
CA SER A 2 20.85 -20.34 3.43
C SER A 2 19.34 -20.22 3.21
N ALA A 3 18.54 -20.81 4.08
CA ALA A 3 17.10 -20.57 4.06
C ALA A 3 16.88 -19.07 4.28
N GLY A 4 16.05 -18.44 3.45
CA GLY A 4 15.69 -17.04 3.61
C GLY A 4 15.09 -16.77 4.99
N PRO A 5 14.97 -15.49 5.40
CA PRO A 5 14.39 -15.14 6.68
C PRO A 5 12.98 -15.74 6.80
N TRP A 6 12.63 -16.18 8.01
CA TRP A 6 11.27 -16.62 8.31
C TRP A 6 10.33 -15.41 8.34
N VAL A 7 9.22 -15.46 7.63
CA VAL A 7 8.29 -14.34 7.47
C VAL A 7 6.94 -14.67 8.10
N LEU A 8 6.45 -13.78 8.98
CA LEU A 8 5.14 -13.85 9.61
C LEU A 8 4.23 -12.73 9.09
N GLY A 9 3.09 -13.10 8.53
CA GLY A 9 2.03 -12.15 8.19
C GLY A 9 1.16 -11.83 9.40
N LEU A 10 1.21 -10.59 9.89
CA LEU A 10 0.31 -10.10 10.95
C LEU A 10 -0.90 -9.40 10.33
N THR A 11 -2.09 -9.96 10.53
CA THR A 11 -3.36 -9.43 10.02
C THR A 11 -4.43 -9.36 11.11
N GLY A 12 -5.54 -8.68 10.83
CA GLY A 12 -6.61 -8.41 11.79
C GLY A 12 -7.45 -7.19 11.41
N GLY A 13 -8.67 -7.11 11.95
CA GLY A 13 -9.61 -6.02 11.68
C GLY A 13 -9.15 -4.64 12.20
N ILE A 14 -9.91 -3.60 11.87
CA ILE A 14 -9.70 -2.25 12.43
C ILE A 14 -9.88 -2.32 13.94
N GLY A 15 -8.97 -1.69 14.70
CA GLY A 15 -9.02 -1.69 16.17
C GLY A 15 -8.60 -2.99 16.86
N SER A 16 -8.13 -4.01 16.13
CA SER A 16 -7.76 -5.31 16.72
C SER A 16 -6.40 -5.32 17.44
N GLY A 17 -5.71 -4.18 17.56
CA GLY A 17 -4.41 -4.08 18.23
C GLY A 17 -3.19 -4.57 17.44
N LYS A 18 -3.26 -4.68 16.10
CA LYS A 18 -2.13 -5.11 15.25
C LYS A 18 -0.85 -4.31 15.50
N SER A 19 -0.97 -2.98 15.59
CA SER A 19 0.18 -2.10 15.84
C SER A 19 0.87 -2.44 17.17
N ALA A 20 0.09 -2.66 18.24
CA ALA A 20 0.63 -3.05 19.54
C ALA A 20 1.32 -4.43 19.52
N VAL A 21 0.80 -5.38 18.73
CA VAL A 21 1.44 -6.69 18.54
C VAL A 21 2.73 -6.56 17.71
N SER A 22 2.71 -5.75 16.65
CA SER A 22 3.88 -5.45 15.82
C SER A 22 5.00 -4.80 16.63
N GLU A 23 4.68 -3.81 17.47
CA GLU A 23 5.62 -3.16 18.39
C GLU A 23 6.23 -4.15 19.38
N ARG A 24 5.44 -5.11 19.89
CA ARG A 24 5.96 -6.19 20.75
C ARG A 24 6.91 -7.11 19.99
N PHE A 25 6.63 -7.47 18.74
CA PHE A 25 7.57 -8.24 17.93
C PHE A 25 8.87 -7.46 17.70
N ALA A 26 8.79 -6.18 17.37
CA ALA A 26 9.94 -5.30 17.21
C ALA A 26 10.80 -5.24 18.48
N ALA A 27 10.16 -5.06 19.65
CA ALA A 27 10.84 -5.04 20.94
C ALA A 27 11.56 -6.36 21.28
N ASN A 28 11.15 -7.48 20.65
CA ASN A 28 11.81 -8.78 20.77
C ASN A 28 12.79 -9.08 19.62
N GLY A 29 13.14 -8.07 18.81
CA GLY A 29 14.17 -8.16 17.78
C GLY A 29 13.68 -8.54 16.38
N ALA A 30 12.36 -8.60 16.14
CA ALA A 30 11.83 -8.80 14.79
C ALA A 30 11.96 -7.49 13.98
N ALA A 31 12.32 -7.62 12.70
CA ALA A 31 12.14 -6.53 11.75
C ALA A 31 10.64 -6.40 11.43
N VAL A 32 10.13 -5.17 11.42
CA VAL A 32 8.74 -4.86 11.07
C VAL A 32 8.70 -4.30 9.65
N VAL A 33 7.90 -4.93 8.81
CA VAL A 33 7.54 -4.43 7.47
C VAL A 33 6.10 -3.97 7.53
N ASP A 34 5.89 -2.66 7.55
CA ASP A 34 4.55 -2.06 7.61
C ASP A 34 4.04 -1.78 6.20
N THR A 35 3.04 -2.55 5.77
CA THR A 35 2.46 -2.45 4.43
C THR A 35 1.67 -1.16 4.23
N ASP A 36 1.07 -0.59 5.29
CA ASP A 36 0.33 0.66 5.19
C ASP A 36 1.29 1.83 4.96
N LEU A 37 2.43 1.82 5.65
CA LEU A 37 3.51 2.80 5.45
C LEU A 37 4.12 2.69 4.05
N ILE A 38 4.39 1.47 3.57
CA ILE A 38 4.92 1.24 2.22
C ILE A 38 3.93 1.72 1.17
N ALA A 39 2.65 1.34 1.28
CA ALA A 39 1.61 1.79 0.34
C ALA A 39 1.46 3.32 0.35
N HIS A 40 1.64 3.96 1.51
CA HIS A 40 1.66 5.41 1.60
C HIS A 40 2.84 6.03 0.85
N ALA A 41 4.06 5.52 1.06
CA ALA A 41 5.26 6.00 0.38
C ALA A 41 5.21 5.78 -1.14
N LEU A 42 4.71 4.62 -1.59
CA LEU A 42 4.55 4.30 -3.02
C LEU A 42 3.62 5.29 -3.75
N THR A 43 2.64 5.84 -3.04
CA THR A 43 1.60 6.73 -3.58
C THR A 43 1.74 8.19 -3.16
N ALA A 44 2.85 8.54 -2.51
CA ALA A 44 3.22 9.93 -2.23
C ALA A 44 3.66 10.64 -3.52
N ALA A 45 3.88 11.96 -3.43
CA ALA A 45 4.51 12.71 -4.52
C ALA A 45 5.84 12.05 -4.90
N ASP A 46 6.07 11.87 -6.20
CA ASP A 46 7.22 11.15 -6.77
C ASP A 46 7.37 9.69 -6.31
N GLY A 47 6.34 9.12 -5.66
CA GLY A 47 6.31 7.71 -5.28
C GLY A 47 6.34 6.79 -6.49
N ALA A 48 6.96 5.62 -6.33
CA ALA A 48 7.20 4.68 -7.43
C ALA A 48 5.92 4.21 -8.14
N ALA A 49 4.77 4.25 -7.47
CA ALA A 49 3.48 3.89 -8.07
C ALA A 49 2.84 5.05 -8.84
N MET A 50 3.26 6.30 -8.65
CA MET A 50 2.55 7.46 -9.25
C MET A 50 2.64 7.50 -10.77
N ALA A 51 3.80 7.19 -11.36
CA ALA A 51 3.94 7.14 -12.81
C ALA A 51 3.02 6.08 -13.47
N PRO A 52 3.03 4.80 -13.06
CA PRO A 52 2.13 3.80 -13.63
C PRO A 52 0.65 4.08 -13.30
N ILE A 53 0.33 4.62 -12.11
CA ILE A 53 -1.03 5.05 -11.78
C ILE A 53 -1.51 6.14 -12.73
N ARG A 54 -0.70 7.19 -12.96
CA ARG A 54 -1.04 8.27 -13.91
C ARG A 54 -1.23 7.71 -15.32
N ALA A 55 -0.37 6.80 -15.77
CA ALA A 55 -0.51 6.18 -17.08
C ALA A 55 -1.80 5.33 -17.21
N ALA A 56 -2.21 4.66 -16.13
CA ALA A 56 -3.39 3.80 -16.16
C ALA A 56 -4.72 4.54 -15.99
N PHE A 57 -4.75 5.55 -15.12
CA PHE A 57 -5.98 6.20 -14.65
C PHE A 57 -6.11 7.68 -15.09
N GLY A 58 -5.03 8.28 -15.59
CA GLY A 58 -4.95 9.68 -15.99
C GLY A 58 -4.73 10.63 -14.83
N ASP A 59 -4.70 11.93 -15.12
CA ASP A 59 -4.44 12.98 -14.13
C ASP A 59 -5.60 13.18 -13.13
N ALA A 60 -6.78 12.62 -13.42
CA ALA A 60 -7.96 12.73 -12.57
C ALA A 60 -7.81 12.06 -11.19
N VAL A 61 -6.78 11.23 -10.98
CA VAL A 61 -6.48 10.59 -9.69
C VAL A 61 -5.20 11.11 -9.06
N VAL A 62 -4.65 12.22 -9.57
CA VAL A 62 -3.42 12.83 -9.07
C VAL A 62 -3.77 14.17 -8.42
N ALA A 63 -3.39 14.31 -7.17
CA ALA A 63 -3.56 15.56 -6.43
C ALA A 63 -2.59 16.64 -6.95
N ALA A 64 -2.85 17.89 -6.55
CA ALA A 64 -2.07 19.05 -7.01
C ALA A 64 -0.58 18.99 -6.58
N ASP A 65 -0.28 18.28 -5.49
CA ASP A 65 1.08 18.03 -5.00
C ASP A 65 1.78 16.87 -5.72
N GLY A 66 1.11 16.20 -6.65
CA GLY A 66 1.64 15.07 -7.39
C GLY A 66 1.49 13.71 -6.68
N ALA A 67 0.85 13.66 -5.50
CA ALA A 67 0.51 12.43 -4.82
C ALA A 67 -0.82 11.84 -5.34
N LEU A 68 -1.17 10.63 -4.89
CA LEU A 68 -2.46 10.01 -5.22
C LEU A 68 -3.61 10.78 -4.55
N ASP A 69 -4.60 11.22 -5.33
CA ASP A 69 -5.90 11.60 -4.80
C ASP A 69 -6.64 10.32 -4.38
N ARG A 70 -6.54 10.00 -3.09
CA ARG A 70 -7.16 8.81 -2.50
C ARG A 70 -8.67 8.83 -2.59
N ALA A 71 -9.31 10.00 -2.54
CA ALA A 71 -10.76 10.10 -2.62
C ALA A 71 -11.25 9.81 -4.04
N ALA A 72 -10.61 10.42 -5.04
CA ALA A 72 -10.90 10.18 -6.45
C ALA A 72 -10.64 8.72 -6.85
N MET A 73 -9.47 8.18 -6.46
CA MET A 73 -9.13 6.79 -6.73
C MET A 73 -10.11 5.83 -6.04
N ARG A 74 -10.46 6.08 -4.76
CA ARG A 74 -11.44 5.28 -4.03
C ARG A 74 -12.78 5.26 -4.75
N ALA A 75 -13.34 6.43 -5.10
CA ALA A 75 -14.61 6.49 -5.80
C ALA A 75 -14.61 5.64 -7.08
N ARG A 76 -13.52 5.70 -7.84
CA ARG A 76 -13.35 4.95 -9.09
C ARG A 76 -13.27 3.43 -8.89
N VAL A 77 -12.41 2.95 -7.98
CA VAL A 77 -12.23 1.50 -7.76
C VAL A 77 -13.38 0.85 -7.01
N PHE A 78 -14.16 1.62 -6.25
CA PHE A 78 -15.40 1.13 -5.63
C PHE A 78 -16.55 1.05 -6.64
N ALA A 79 -16.60 1.93 -7.63
CA ALA A 79 -17.62 1.90 -8.68
C ALA A 79 -17.38 0.79 -9.72
N ALA A 80 -16.13 0.38 -9.96
CA ALA A 80 -15.77 -0.58 -10.99
C ALA A 80 -14.75 -1.63 -10.48
N PRO A 81 -15.15 -2.90 -10.30
CA PRO A 81 -14.25 -3.97 -9.86
C PRO A 81 -13.03 -4.18 -10.77
N ALA A 82 -13.17 -3.95 -12.09
CA ALA A 82 -12.07 -4.04 -13.04
C ALA A 82 -11.00 -2.96 -12.81
N GLU A 83 -11.41 -1.74 -12.43
CA GLU A 83 -10.48 -0.65 -12.09
C GLU A 83 -9.73 -0.97 -10.79
N ARG A 84 -10.41 -1.62 -9.82
CA ARG A 84 -9.75 -2.12 -8.60
C ARG A 84 -8.66 -3.13 -8.92
N GLN A 85 -8.95 -4.14 -9.74
CA GLN A 85 -7.97 -5.14 -10.17
C GLN A 85 -6.79 -4.49 -10.90
N ARG A 86 -7.05 -3.47 -11.71
CA ARG A 86 -6.00 -2.71 -12.41
C ARG A 86 -5.09 -1.97 -11.43
N LEU A 87 -5.64 -1.36 -10.39
CA LEU A 87 -4.85 -0.70 -9.35
C LEU A 87 -4.02 -1.72 -8.55
N GLU A 88 -4.64 -2.82 -8.14
CA GLU A 88 -3.98 -3.93 -7.44
C GLU A 88 -2.81 -4.51 -8.25
N ALA A 89 -2.97 -4.67 -9.57
CA ALA A 89 -1.91 -5.16 -10.45
C ALA A 89 -0.70 -4.22 -10.55
N ILE A 90 -0.88 -2.92 -10.30
CA ILE A 90 0.21 -1.94 -10.24
C ILE A 90 0.89 -1.99 -8.87
N LEU A 91 0.13 -2.07 -7.78
CA LEU A 91 0.64 -1.95 -6.42
C LEU A 91 1.22 -3.24 -5.85
N HIS A 92 0.59 -4.40 -6.09
CA HIS A 92 1.03 -5.68 -5.51
C HIS A 92 2.46 -6.13 -5.87
N PRO A 93 3.03 -5.86 -7.05
CA PRO A 93 4.41 -6.25 -7.34
C PRO A 93 5.48 -5.29 -6.77
N MET A 94 5.09 -4.21 -6.07
CA MET A 94 5.98 -3.18 -5.53
C MET A 94 6.33 -3.36 -4.05
#